data_AF-A0A941VCF9-F1
#
_entry.id   AF-A0A941VCF9-F1
#
_cell.length_a   1.000
_cell.length_b   1.000
_cell.length_c   1.000
_cell.angle_alpha   90.00
_cell.angle_beta   90.00
_cell.angle_gamma   90.00
#
_symmetry.space_group_name_H-M   'P 1'
#
loop_
_entity.id
_entity.type
_entity.pdbx_description
1 polymer ?
#
loop_
_entity_poly.entity_id
_entity_poly.type
_entity_poly.pdbx_seq_one_letter_code
_entity_poly.pdbx_strand_id
1 'polypeptide(L)'
;RHLPHTLVDAFQATLEETVQADLLLHVIDAGSPDRDAQIAAVNSVLAEIGAAKVPQIMVFNKIDRTALPARAERDEYARISRLWLSALTGDGVDLLRTAIREYALDARSPSEPAVA
;
A
#
# COMPACT_ATOMS: atom_id res chain seq x y z
N ARG A 1 6.02 13.11 -12.77
CA ARG A 1 5.98 12.92 -14.24
C ARG A 1 4.68 12.20 -14.54
N HIS A 2 3.86 12.69 -15.49
CA HIS A 2 2.63 12.02 -15.91
C HIS A 2 2.99 10.75 -16.67
N LEU A 3 2.40 9.62 -16.28
CA LEU A 3 2.46 8.40 -17.08
C LEU A 3 1.69 8.67 -18.39
N PRO A 4 2.17 8.19 -19.54
CA PRO A 4 1.40 8.29 -20.78
C PRO A 4 0.07 7.55 -20.59
N HIS A 5 -1.07 8.18 -20.90
CA HIS A 5 -2.39 7.55 -20.84
C HIS A 5 -2.43 6.20 -21.59
N THR A 6 -1.66 6.07 -22.68
CA THR A 6 -1.51 4.83 -23.46
C THR A 6 -0.89 3.66 -22.69
N LEU A 7 -0.10 3.92 -21.63
CA LEU A 7 0.42 2.87 -20.75
C LEU A 7 -0.66 2.43 -19.75
N VAL A 8 -1.48 3.35 -19.25
CA VAL A 8 -2.60 3.01 -18.36
C VAL A 8 -3.61 2.11 -19.10
N ASP A 9 -3.91 2.42 -20.36
CA ASP A 9 -4.82 1.64 -21.21
C ASP A 9 -4.27 0.22 -21.52
N ALA A 10 -2.95 0.10 -21.77
CA ALA A 10 -2.32 -1.19 -22.07
C ALA A 10 -2.26 -2.15 -20.87
N PHE A 11 -2.36 -1.63 -19.65
CA PHE A 11 -2.36 -2.39 -18.40
C PHE A 11 -3.75 -2.47 -17.74
N GLN A 12 -4.78 -1.89 -18.36
CA GLN A 12 -6.11 -1.74 -17.78
C GLN A 12 -6.74 -3.08 -17.37
N ALA A 13 -6.57 -4.13 -18.20
CA ALA A 13 -7.05 -5.48 -17.86
C ALA A 13 -6.34 -6.10 -16.63
N THR A 14 -5.04 -5.78 -16.42
CA THR A 14 -4.31 -6.19 -15.19
C THR A 14 -4.56 -5.26 -14.00
N LEU A 15 -5.13 -4.07 -14.25
CA LEU A 15 -5.50 -3.10 -13.20
C LEU A 15 -6.93 -3.32 -12.69
N GLU A 16 -7.80 -4.03 -13.41
CA GLU A 16 -9.12 -4.44 -12.91
C GLU A 16 -9.02 -5.29 -11.64
N GLU A 17 -8.05 -6.20 -11.57
CA GLU A 17 -7.78 -6.99 -10.36
C GLU A 17 -7.45 -6.10 -9.14
N THR A 18 -6.89 -4.90 -9.37
CA THR A 18 -6.56 -3.94 -8.30
C THR A 18 -7.84 -3.40 -7.63
N VAL A 19 -8.92 -3.22 -8.38
CA VAL A 19 -10.20 -2.71 -7.87
C VAL A 19 -10.91 -3.76 -7.00
N GLN A 20 -10.68 -5.04 -7.28
CA GLN A 20 -11.27 -6.16 -6.55
C GLN A 20 -10.42 -6.65 -5.38
N ALA A 21 -9.19 -6.13 -5.22
CA ALA A 21 -8.32 -6.54 -4.14
C ALA A 21 -8.90 -6.16 -2.77
N ASP A 22 -8.71 -7.02 -1.78
CA ASP A 22 -9.05 -6.72 -0.38
C ASP A 22 -8.07 -5.73 0.27
N LEU A 23 -6.84 -5.66 -0.27
CA LEU A 23 -5.73 -4.88 0.27
C LEU A 23 -4.70 -4.56 -0.81
N LEU A 24 -4.20 -3.33 -0.85
CA LEU A 24 -3.08 -2.92 -1.69
C LEU A 24 -1.82 -2.67 -0.87
N LEU A 25 -0.69 -3.14 -1.39
CA LEU A 25 0.64 -2.79 -0.86
C LEU A 25 1.27 -1.74 -1.77
N HIS A 26 1.29 -0.49 -1.31
CA HIS A 26 1.90 0.61 -2.05
C HIS A 26 3.39 0.69 -1.70
N VAL A 27 4.23 0.03 -2.52
CA VAL A 27 5.68 -0.02 -2.29
C VAL A 27 6.36 1.25 -2.78
N ILE A 28 7.11 1.89 -1.90
CA ILE A 28 7.69 3.22 -2.07
C ILE A 28 9.20 3.13 -1.82
N ASP A 29 10.03 3.72 -2.67
CA ASP A 29 11.49 3.82 -2.43
C ASP A 29 11.76 4.89 -1.36
N ALA A 30 12.12 4.47 -0.15
CA ALA A 30 12.32 5.36 1.00
C ALA A 30 13.45 6.38 0.78
N GLY A 31 14.46 6.02 -0.03
CA GLY A 31 15.62 6.86 -0.33
C GLY A 31 15.45 7.74 -1.56
N SER A 32 14.30 7.69 -2.25
CA SER A 32 14.05 8.54 -3.42
C SER A 32 13.77 9.98 -3.02
N PRO A 33 14.42 10.98 -3.62
CA PRO A 33 14.07 12.39 -3.42
C PRO A 33 12.71 12.76 -4.03
N ASP A 34 12.25 12.00 -5.04
CA ASP A 34 10.98 12.24 -5.75
C ASP A 34 9.81 11.46 -5.16
N ARG A 35 10.01 10.86 -3.97
CA ARG A 35 9.07 9.93 -3.35
C ARG A 35 7.63 10.46 -3.26
N ASP A 36 7.47 11.69 -2.80
CA ASP A 36 6.15 12.27 -2.57
C ASP A 36 5.42 12.52 -3.91
N ALA A 37 6.16 12.91 -4.96
CA ALA A 37 5.61 13.04 -6.30
C ALA A 37 5.23 11.69 -6.92
N GLN A 38 5.97 10.62 -6.62
CA GLN A 38 5.65 9.27 -7.06
C GLN A 38 4.41 8.73 -6.34
N ILE A 39 4.29 8.94 -5.03
CA ILE A 39 3.10 8.59 -4.25
C ILE A 39 1.86 9.29 -4.84
N ALA A 40 1.96 10.60 -5.10
CA ALA A 40 0.86 11.36 -5.69
C ALA A 40 0.46 10.82 -7.09
N ALA A 41 1.44 10.47 -7.92
CA ALA A 41 1.18 9.90 -9.24
C ALA A 41 0.46 8.55 -9.16
N VAL A 42 0.90 7.64 -8.27
CA VAL A 42 0.24 6.35 -8.05
C VAL A 42 -1.18 6.54 -7.53
N ASN A 43 -1.38 7.45 -6.57
CA ASN A 43 -2.71 7.75 -6.05
C ASN A 43 -3.66 8.31 -7.11
N SER A 44 -3.16 9.12 -8.07
CA SER A 44 -3.94 9.58 -9.22
C SER A 44 -4.42 8.40 -10.08
N VAL A 45 -3.51 7.48 -10.41
CA VAL A 45 -3.85 6.29 -11.21
C VAL A 45 -4.87 5.42 -10.48
N LEU A 46 -4.69 5.19 -9.16
CA LEU A 46 -5.64 4.43 -8.36
C LEU A 46 -7.03 5.10 -8.30
N ALA A 47 -7.09 6.44 -8.30
CA ALA A 47 -8.34 7.16 -8.40
C ALA A 47 -9.00 7.02 -9.77
N GLU A 48 -8.22 7.12 -10.85
CA GLU A 48 -8.68 6.98 -12.24
C GLU A 48 -9.30 5.60 -12.51
N ILE A 49 -8.71 4.53 -11.95
CA ILE A 49 -9.24 3.17 -12.10
C ILE A 49 -10.30 2.80 -11.05
N GLY A 50 -10.65 3.69 -10.12
CA GLY A 50 -11.64 3.41 -9.07
C GLY A 50 -11.16 2.53 -7.91
N ALA A 51 -9.85 2.30 -7.79
CA ALA A 51 -9.22 1.51 -6.73
C ALA A 51 -8.85 2.35 -5.48
N ALA A 52 -9.04 3.67 -5.49
CA ALA A 52 -8.70 4.56 -4.37
C ALA A 52 -9.41 4.21 -3.04
N LYS A 53 -10.54 3.49 -3.10
CA LYS A 53 -11.28 3.02 -1.92
C LYS A 53 -10.72 1.74 -1.29
N VAL A 54 -9.86 1.02 -1.99
CA VAL A 54 -9.28 -0.22 -1.49
C VAL A 54 -8.31 0.12 -0.36
N PRO A 55 -8.35 -0.55 0.80
CA PRO A 55 -7.41 -0.32 1.89
C PRO A 55 -5.96 -0.45 1.41
N GLN A 56 -5.08 0.41 1.93
CA GLN A 56 -3.68 0.44 1.49
C GLN A 56 -2.72 0.44 2.67
N ILE A 57 -1.63 -0.30 2.54
CA ILE A 57 -0.45 -0.18 3.40
C ILE A 57 0.65 0.49 2.58
N MET A 58 1.17 1.61 3.08
CA MET A 58 2.35 2.24 2.48
C MET A 58 3.62 1.56 2.97
N VAL A 59 4.37 0.94 2.06
CA VAL A 59 5.57 0.17 2.35
C VAL A 59 6.79 0.95 1.88
N PHE A 60 7.42 1.69 2.78
CA PHE A 60 8.67 2.41 2.53
C PHE A 60 9.84 1.41 2.51
N ASN A 61 10.14 0.90 1.32
CA ASN A 61 11.18 -0.08 1.06
C ASN A 61 12.57 0.59 0.88
N LYS A 62 13.62 -0.23 0.94
CA LYS A 62 15.03 0.13 0.74
C LYS A 62 15.61 0.99 1.85
N ILE A 63 15.17 0.79 3.10
CA ILE A 63 15.73 1.54 4.23
C ILE A 63 17.23 1.27 4.46
N ASP A 64 17.78 0.19 3.91
CA ASP A 64 19.22 -0.10 3.86
C ASP A 64 20.04 1.00 3.15
N ARG A 65 19.39 1.82 2.32
CA ARG A 65 19.99 2.98 1.65
C ARG A 65 19.71 4.30 2.36
N THR A 66 19.15 4.25 3.57
CA THR A 66 18.72 5.40 4.35
C THR A 66 19.25 5.29 5.79
N ALA A 67 19.06 6.34 6.60
CA ALA A 67 19.33 6.29 8.04
C ALA A 67 18.09 5.93 8.87
N LEU A 68 16.97 5.53 8.23
CA LEU A 68 15.73 5.21 8.92
C LEU A 68 15.74 3.76 9.43
N PRO A 69 15.31 3.49 10.68
CA PRO A 69 15.15 2.14 11.17
C PRO A 69 13.87 1.48 10.63
N ALA A 70 13.83 0.15 10.65
CA ALA A 70 12.58 -0.58 10.48
C ALA A 70 11.58 -0.18 11.57
N ARG A 71 10.38 0.19 11.15
CA ARG A 71 9.30 0.63 12.05
C ARG A 71 7.94 0.54 11.36
N ALA A 72 6.88 0.59 12.16
CA ALA A 72 5.51 0.66 11.67
C ALA A 72 4.77 1.81 12.36
N GLU A 73 3.89 2.46 11.61
CA GLU A 73 2.92 3.44 12.12
C GLU A 73 1.52 2.85 11.98
N ARG A 74 0.69 3.11 12.98
CA ARG A 74 -0.70 2.67 13.03
C ARG A 74 -1.64 3.81 12.70
N ASP A 75 -2.77 3.50 12.07
CA ASP A 75 -3.89 4.43 11.84
C ASP A 75 -4.74 4.61 13.12
N GLU A 76 -5.83 5.38 12.99
CA GLU A 76 -6.79 5.63 14.08
C GLU A 76 -7.54 4.38 14.56
N TYR A 77 -7.58 3.33 13.74
CA TYR A 77 -8.15 2.02 14.07
C TYR A 77 -7.09 1.06 14.64
N ALA A 78 -5.92 1.59 15.00
CA ALA A 78 -4.78 0.85 15.50
C ALA A 78 -4.26 -0.22 14.53
N ARG A 79 -4.47 -0.10 13.21
CA ARG A 79 -3.92 -1.02 12.19
C ARG A 79 -2.65 -0.46 11.59
N ILE A 80 -1.68 -1.30 11.27
CA ILE A 80 -0.47 -0.85 10.58
C ILE A 80 -0.83 -0.32 9.18
N SER A 81 -0.74 1.00 8.98
CA SER A 81 -1.05 1.67 7.72
C SER A 81 0.20 2.12 6.96
N ARG A 82 1.33 2.28 7.67
CA ARG A 82 2.63 2.57 7.06
C ARG A 82 3.72 1.77 7.74
N LEU A 83 4.70 1.31 6.97
CA LEU A 83 5.86 0.62 7.52
C LEU A 83 7.12 0.87 6.68
N TRP A 84 8.26 0.74 7.35
CA TRP A 84 9.59 0.90 6.79
C TRP A 84 10.31 -0.44 6.86
N LEU A 85 10.81 -0.91 5.73
CA LEU A 85 11.54 -2.18 5.64
C LEU A 85 12.63 -2.14 4.57
N SER A 86 13.48 -3.14 4.58
CA SER A 86 14.39 -3.44 3.49
C SER A 86 14.07 -4.84 2.98
N ALA A 87 13.45 -4.92 1.80
CA ALA A 87 13.20 -6.19 1.15
C ALA A 87 14.50 -6.92 0.76
N LEU A 88 15.61 -6.18 0.62
CA LEU A 88 16.93 -6.73 0.29
C LEU A 88 17.57 -7.43 1.50
N THR A 89 17.55 -6.79 2.66
CA THR A 89 18.20 -7.33 3.87
C THR A 89 17.27 -8.19 4.73
N GLY A 90 15.95 -8.05 4.54
CA GLY A 90 14.92 -8.68 5.35
C GLY A 90 14.49 -7.86 6.58
N ASP A 91 15.18 -6.75 6.89
CA ASP A 91 14.83 -5.91 8.03
C ASP A 91 13.40 -5.34 7.90
N GLY A 92 12.61 -5.42 8.96
CA GLY A 92 11.22 -4.97 9.00
C GLY A 92 10.19 -5.83 8.24
N VAL A 93 10.57 -6.93 7.57
CA VAL A 93 9.62 -7.79 6.83
C VAL A 93 8.58 -8.45 7.74
N ASP A 94 8.92 -8.75 8.99
CA ASP A 94 7.97 -9.30 9.96
C ASP A 94 6.85 -8.30 10.32
N LEU A 95 7.13 -7.00 10.25
CA LEU A 95 6.11 -5.95 10.43
C LEU A 95 5.11 -5.99 9.28
N LEU A 96 5.56 -6.22 8.04
CA LEU A 96 4.66 -6.40 6.89
C LEU A 96 3.80 -7.66 7.04
N ARG A 97 4.37 -8.78 7.49
CA ARG A 97 3.59 -9.99 7.77
C ARG A 97 2.52 -9.75 8.83
N THR A 98 2.87 -8.99 9.87
CA THR A 98 1.93 -8.60 10.94
C THR A 98 0.82 -7.72 10.39
N ALA A 99 1.16 -6.70 9.59
CA ALA A 99 0.18 -5.81 8.96
C ALA A 99 -0.81 -6.58 8.08
N ILE A 100 -0.32 -7.45 7.19
CA ILE A 100 -1.19 -8.28 6.33
C ILE A 100 -2.12 -9.16 7.17
N ARG A 101 -1.62 -9.74 8.28
CA ARG A 101 -2.44 -10.53 9.19
C ARG A 101 -3.56 -9.71 9.83
N GLU A 102 -3.29 -8.47 10.26
CA GLU A 102 -4.31 -7.58 10.83
C GLU A 102 -5.46 -7.36 9.85
N TYR A 103 -5.16 -6.99 8.60
CA TYR A 103 -6.18 -6.81 7.55
C TYR A 103 -6.91 -8.11 7.18
N ALA A 104 -6.20 -9.25 7.13
CA ALA A 104 -6.79 -10.54 6.77
C ALA A 104 -7.68 -11.15 7.87
N LEU A 105 -7.58 -10.68 9.11
CA LEU A 105 -8.47 -11.06 10.21
C LEU A 105 -9.73 -10.17 10.20
N ASP A 106 -9.58 -8.88 9.95
CA ASP A 106 -10.72 -7.95 9.83
C ASP A 106 -11.63 -8.31 8.65
N ALA A 107 -11.08 -8.68 7.50
CA ALA A 107 -11.87 -9.12 6.34
C ALA A 107 -12.71 -10.39 6.63
N ARG A 108 -12.38 -11.15 7.68
CA ARG A 108 -13.12 -12.33 8.13
C ARG A 108 -14.13 -12.04 9.23
N SER A 109 -14.14 -10.85 9.80
CA SER A 109 -15.21 -10.41 10.72
C SER A 109 -16.46 -10.17 9.87
N PRO A 110 -17.53 -10.98 9.99
CA PRO A 110 -18.75 -10.69 9.27
C PRO A 110 -19.25 -9.33 9.77
N SER A 111 -19.42 -8.38 8.88
CA SER A 111 -20.29 -7.23 9.15
C SER A 111 -21.70 -7.79 9.35
N GLU A 112 -22.07 -8.11 10.58
CA GLU A 112 -23.49 -8.23 10.94
C GLU A 112 -24.13 -6.87 10.60
N PRO A 113 -25.19 -6.84 9.77
CA PRO A 113 -25.98 -5.63 9.69
C PRO A 113 -26.61 -5.44 11.08
N ALA A 114 -26.39 -4.28 11.68
CA ALA A 114 -27.16 -3.84 12.83
C ALA A 114 -28.63 -3.81 12.41
N VAL A 115 -29.36 -4.87 12.76
CA VAL A 115 -30.81 -4.91 12.70
C VAL A 115 -31.32 -4.09 13.88
N ALA A 116 -31.92 -2.94 13.57
CA ALA A 116 -32.89 -2.24 14.41
C ALA A 116 -33.99 -1.70 13.49
#